data_AF-A0AAV1G0N9-F1
#
_entry.id   AF-A0AAV1G0N9-F1
#
_cell.length_a   1.000
_cell.length_b   1.000
_cell.length_c   1.000
_cell.angle_alpha   90.00
_cell.angle_beta   90.00
_cell.angle_gamma   90.00
#
_symmetry.space_group_name_H-M   'P 1'
#
loop_
_entity.id
_entity.type
_entity.pdbx_description
1 polymer ?
#
loop_
_entity_poly.entity_id
_entity_poly.type
_entity_poly.pdbx_seq_one_letter_code
_entity_poly.pdbx_strand_id
1 'polypeptide(L)'
;MLTTATAAENSLKNHPNLDYTSFVRIQAIMNSVGEACTDLKREYDQCFNRWFAEKFLKGDRNGDPCMETFRLYQRCVQKAIKEKEIPIDGVEFMGPNKEKPES
;
A
#
# COMPACT_ATOMS: atom_id res chain seq x y z
N MET A 1 41.36 -7.74 -5.13
CA MET A 1 41.14 -6.28 -4.93
C MET A 1 40.15 -5.88 -6.03
N LEU A 2 38.88 -5.60 -5.72
CA LEU A 2 38.32 -4.24 -5.49
C LEU A 2 38.67 -3.28 -6.66
N THR A 3 37.81 -2.51 -7.32
CA THR A 3 36.34 -2.23 -7.32
C THR A 3 36.04 -1.49 -8.67
N THR A 4 34.85 -1.11 -9.15
CA THR A 4 33.46 -0.94 -8.64
C THR A 4 32.46 -1.07 -9.81
N ALA A 5 31.15 -0.92 -9.59
CA ALA A 5 30.14 -0.77 -10.66
C ALA A 5 29.46 0.61 -10.64
N THR A 6 29.34 1.27 -11.79
CA THR A 6 28.44 2.39 -12.17
C THR A 6 28.74 2.76 -13.65
N ALA A 7 27.84 3.31 -14.48
CA ALA A 7 26.55 3.92 -14.21
C ALA A 7 25.51 3.60 -15.32
N ALA A 8 24.24 3.42 -14.93
CA ALA A 8 23.12 3.24 -15.85
C ALA A 8 22.46 4.60 -16.17
N GLU A 9 23.19 5.48 -16.86
CA GLU A 9 22.73 6.84 -17.20
C GLU A 9 21.98 6.88 -18.55
N ASN A 10 20.80 6.27 -18.66
CA ASN A 10 20.01 6.41 -19.91
C ASN A 10 18.48 6.21 -19.83
N SER A 11 17.82 6.69 -18.76
CA SER A 11 16.36 6.93 -18.78
C SER A 11 15.90 7.91 -17.70
N LEU A 12 16.03 9.22 -17.97
CA LEU A 12 15.31 10.26 -17.23
C LEU A 12 14.93 11.44 -18.15
N LYS A 13 14.06 11.17 -19.14
CA LYS A 13 13.39 12.21 -19.93
C LYS A 13 11.92 11.84 -20.14
N ASN A 14 11.06 12.84 -19.89
CA ASN A 14 9.59 12.89 -20.03
C ASN A 14 8.76 12.68 -18.74
N HIS A 15 8.60 13.76 -17.97
CA HIS A 15 7.61 13.89 -16.90
C HIS A 15 6.35 14.63 -17.38
N PRO A 16 5.16 14.01 -17.27
CA PRO A 16 3.98 14.77 -16.82
C PRO A 16 3.12 13.97 -15.84
N ASN A 17 3.67 13.63 -14.67
CA ASN A 17 2.89 13.40 -13.44
C ASN A 17 3.78 13.50 -12.20
N LEU A 18 3.21 13.89 -11.06
CA LEU A 18 3.93 13.99 -9.78
C LEU A 18 4.11 12.59 -9.16
N ASP A 19 5.13 11.91 -9.67
CA ASP A 19 5.99 10.95 -8.98
C ASP A 19 5.32 9.82 -8.18
N TYR A 20 4.56 9.00 -8.90
CA TYR A 20 4.19 7.64 -8.52
C TYR A 20 5.38 6.82 -7.96
N THR A 21 6.59 7.01 -8.51
CA THR A 21 7.82 6.35 -8.06
C THR A 21 8.30 6.77 -6.67
N SER A 22 8.03 7.99 -6.21
CA SER A 22 8.32 8.42 -4.83
C SER A 22 7.29 7.88 -3.82
N PHE A 23 6.01 7.81 -4.17
CA PHE A 23 5.00 7.19 -3.30
C PHE A 23 5.26 5.68 -3.12
N VAL A 24 5.55 4.96 -4.22
CA VAL A 24 5.94 3.55 -4.21
C VAL A 24 7.21 3.31 -3.39
N ARG A 25 8.19 4.23 -3.43
CA ARG A 25 9.38 4.15 -2.56
C ARG A 25 9.05 4.21 -1.07
N ILE A 26 8.11 5.05 -0.65
CA ILE A 26 7.71 5.18 0.76
C ILE A 26 7.03 3.89 1.25
N GLN A 27 6.09 3.33 0.48
CA GLN A 27 5.45 2.06 0.85
C GLN A 27 6.43 0.88 0.88
N ALA A 28 7.44 0.86 -0.01
CA ALA A 28 8.49 -0.16 0.01
C ALA A 28 9.43 -0.09 1.24
N ILE A 29 9.36 0.96 2.06
CA ILE A 29 10.16 1.10 3.29
C ILE A 29 9.35 0.71 4.54
N MET A 30 8.01 0.72 4.46
CA MET A 30 7.12 0.44 5.60
C MET A 30 6.97 -1.07 5.86
N ASN A 31 7.49 -1.52 7.00
CA ASN A 31 7.26 -2.87 7.52
C ASN A 31 5.80 -3.06 7.97
N SER A 32 5.35 -4.31 8.03
CA SER A 32 4.01 -4.64 8.53
C SER A 32 3.98 -4.76 10.06
N VAL A 33 2.78 -4.73 10.66
CA VAL A 33 2.56 -4.92 12.10
C VAL A 33 3.13 -6.26 12.59
N GLY A 34 3.00 -7.32 11.79
CA GLY A 34 3.70 -8.58 11.98
C GLY A 34 4.85 -8.69 10.99
N GLU A 35 6.06 -9.00 11.47
CA GLU A 35 7.27 -9.07 10.62
C GLU A 35 7.09 -10.08 9.47
N ALA A 36 6.55 -11.27 9.77
CA ALA A 36 6.21 -12.31 8.79
C ALA A 36 5.17 -11.89 7.73
N CYS A 37 4.47 -10.77 7.94
CA CYS A 37 3.51 -10.21 6.98
C CYS A 37 4.12 -9.13 6.09
N THR A 38 5.41 -8.81 6.24
CA THR A 38 6.07 -7.71 5.55
C THR A 38 6.26 -7.98 4.05
N ASP A 39 6.59 -9.21 3.66
CA ASP A 39 6.75 -9.55 2.24
C ASP A 39 5.40 -9.60 1.51
N LEU A 40 4.38 -10.20 2.15
CA LEU A 40 2.99 -10.15 1.68
C LEU A 40 2.47 -8.70 1.54
N LYS A 41 2.85 -7.81 2.46
CA LYS A 41 2.55 -6.38 2.37
C LYS A 41 3.18 -5.76 1.13
N ARG A 42 4.48 -6.00 0.90
CA ARG A 42 5.23 -5.44 -0.23
C ARG A 42 4.62 -5.85 -1.57
N GLU A 43 4.26 -7.13 -1.71
CA GLU A 43 3.61 -7.66 -2.91
C GLU A 43 2.23 -7.04 -3.15
N TYR A 44 1.38 -7.01 -2.10
CA TYR A 44 0.04 -6.38 -2.18
C TYR A 44 0.12 -4.89 -2.51
N ASP A 45 0.94 -4.12 -1.78
CA ASP A 45 1.07 -2.68 -1.97
C ASP A 45 1.55 -2.35 -3.41
N GLN A 46 2.53 -3.10 -3.94
CA GLN A 46 3.01 -2.92 -5.32
C GLN A 46 1.92 -3.19 -6.36
N CYS A 47 1.14 -4.27 -6.19
CA CYS A 47 0.01 -4.56 -7.05
C CYS A 47 -1.07 -3.47 -6.97
N PHE A 48 -1.48 -3.12 -5.75
CA PHE A 48 -2.54 -2.16 -5.49
C PHE A 48 -2.20 -0.78 -6.05
N ASN A 49 -0.98 -0.29 -5.80
CA ASN A 49 -0.52 1.00 -6.33
C ASN A 49 -0.62 1.08 -7.85
N ARG A 50 -0.19 0.01 -8.53
CA ARG A 50 -0.21 -0.05 -9.98
C ARG A 50 -1.65 -0.03 -10.51
N TRP A 51 -2.51 -0.89 -9.96
CA TRP A 51 -3.92 -0.91 -10.30
C TRP A 51 -4.60 0.44 -9.99
N PHE A 52 -4.30 1.06 -8.85
CA PHE A 52 -4.88 2.33 -8.43
C PHE A 52 -4.52 3.45 -9.43
N ALA A 53 -3.24 3.58 -9.79
CA ALA A 53 -2.75 4.60 -10.71
C ALA A 53 -3.12 4.33 -12.18
N GLU A 54 -3.08 3.07 -12.64
CA GLU A 54 -3.31 2.72 -14.05
C GLU A 54 -4.79 2.52 -14.39
N LYS A 55 -5.61 2.08 -13.42
CA LYS A 55 -7.01 1.68 -13.62
C LYS A 55 -7.98 2.57 -12.85
N PHE A 56 -7.96 2.49 -11.53
CA PHE A 56 -8.98 3.12 -10.67
C PHE A 56 -9.09 4.64 -10.88
N LEU A 57 -7.95 5.36 -10.85
CA LEU A 57 -7.91 6.81 -11.08
C LEU A 57 -8.28 7.22 -12.52
N LYS A 58 -8.21 6.29 -13.49
CA LYS A 58 -8.58 6.53 -14.90
C LYS A 58 -10.03 6.13 -15.21
N GLY A 59 -10.79 5.70 -14.19
CA GLY A 59 -12.19 5.28 -14.33
C GLY A 59 -12.39 3.82 -14.77
N ASP A 60 -11.33 3.09 -15.08
CA ASP A 60 -11.41 1.64 -15.32
C ASP A 60 -11.49 0.91 -13.97
N ARG A 61 -12.66 0.37 -13.65
CA ARG A 61 -12.96 -0.32 -12.39
C ARG A 61 -13.11 -1.84 -12.58
N ASN A 62 -12.67 -2.38 -13.72
CA ASN A 62 -12.81 -3.82 -14.00
C ASN A 62 -11.85 -4.66 -13.15
N GLY A 63 -12.40 -5.19 -12.05
CA GLY A 63 -11.77 -6.19 -11.20
C GLY A 63 -10.68 -5.65 -10.28
N ASP A 64 -10.43 -6.39 -9.20
CA ASP A 64 -9.28 -6.21 -8.33
C ASP A 64 -8.29 -7.37 -8.60
N PRO A 65 -7.21 -7.15 -9.36
CA PRO A 65 -6.21 -8.18 -9.65
C PRO A 65 -5.36 -8.54 -8.42
N CYS A 66 -5.43 -7.75 -7.35
CA CYS A 66 -4.64 -7.88 -6.13
C CYS A 66 -5.39 -8.62 -5.01
N MET A 67 -6.66 -9.01 -5.26
CA MET A 67 -7.57 -9.65 -4.31
C MET A 67 -7.02 -10.94 -3.65
N GLU A 68 -6.21 -11.73 -4.37
CA GLU A 68 -5.63 -12.98 -3.83
C GLU A 68 -4.51 -12.66 -2.82
N THR A 69 -3.49 -11.90 -3.24
CA THR A 69 -2.41 -11.40 -2.37
C THR A 69 -2.97 -10.62 -1.17
N PHE A 70 -4.05 -9.84 -1.37
CA PHE A 70 -4.75 -9.16 -0.28
C PHE A 70 -5.30 -10.13 0.77
N ARG A 71 -5.95 -11.23 0.37
CA ARG A 71 -6.49 -12.23 1.31
C ARG A 71 -5.41 -12.99 2.08
N LEU A 72 -4.23 -13.15 1.50
CA LEU A 72 -3.05 -13.70 2.20
C LEU A 72 -2.53 -12.70 3.24
N TYR A 73 -2.29 -11.45 2.80
CA TYR A 73 -1.82 -10.36 3.66
C TYR A 73 -2.80 -10.06 4.82
N GLN A 74 -4.09 -9.92 4.54
CA GLN A 74 -5.14 -9.63 5.51
C GLN A 74 -5.21 -10.69 6.62
N ARG A 75 -5.17 -11.98 6.27
CA ARG A 75 -5.16 -13.07 7.27
C ARG A 75 -3.91 -13.01 8.15
N CYS A 76 -2.75 -12.72 7.57
CA CYS A 76 -1.51 -12.58 8.33
C CYS A 76 -1.59 -11.40 9.33
N VAL A 77 -2.04 -10.23 8.87
CA VAL A 77 -2.13 -9.03 9.71
C VAL A 77 -3.21 -9.15 10.78
N GLN A 78 -4.37 -9.73 10.49
CA GLN A 78 -5.41 -9.98 11.49
C GLN A 78 -4.93 -10.90 12.62
N LYS A 79 -4.07 -11.87 12.32
CA LYS A 79 -3.40 -12.68 13.35
C LYS A 79 -2.43 -11.83 14.18
N ALA A 80 -1.53 -11.08 13.53
CA ALA A 80 -0.55 -10.25 14.22
C ALA A 80 -1.17 -9.13 15.08
N ILE A 81 -2.31 -8.56 14.67
CA ILE A 81 -3.07 -7.57 15.44
C ILE A 81 -3.59 -8.16 16.75
N LYS A 82 -4.14 -9.39 16.70
CA LYS A 82 -4.62 -10.11 17.88
C LYS A 82 -3.49 -10.50 18.82
N GLU A 83 -2.38 -10.99 18.28
CA GLU A 83 -1.19 -11.38 19.06
C GLU A 83 -0.49 -10.18 19.73
N LYS A 84 -0.67 -8.96 19.19
CA LYS A 84 -0.13 -7.71 19.76
C LYS A 84 -1.17 -6.88 20.54
N GLU A 85 -2.35 -7.45 20.79
CA GLU A 85 -3.46 -6.82 21.54
C GLU A 85 -3.83 -5.41 21.05
N ILE A 86 -3.73 -5.15 19.74
CA ILE A 86 -4.00 -3.83 19.16
C ILE A 86 -5.52 -3.64 19.04
N PRO A 87 -6.13 -2.66 19.73
CA PRO A 87 -7.58 -2.47 19.71
C PRO A 87 -8.02 -1.83 18.39
N ILE A 88 -8.56 -2.65 17.49
CA ILE A 88 -9.17 -2.21 16.22
C ILE A 88 -10.70 -2.41 16.17
N ASP A 89 -11.27 -3.10 17.15
CA ASP A 89 -12.71 -3.35 17.21
C ASP A 89 -13.45 -2.13 17.78
N GLY A 90 -14.67 -1.88 17.31
CA GLY A 90 -15.51 -0.77 17.77
C GLY A 90 -15.17 0.62 17.19
N VAL A 91 -14.21 0.72 16.26
CA VAL A 91 -13.99 1.97 15.50
C VAL A 91 -14.97 2.05 14.33
N GLU A 92 -15.76 3.12 14.28
CA GLU A 92 -16.70 3.37 13.18
C GLU A 92 -15.96 3.93 11.95
N PHE A 93 -16.38 3.49 10.75
CA PHE A 93 -15.84 4.01 9.50
C PHE A 93 -16.16 5.50 9.36
N MET A 94 -15.14 6.33 9.13
CA MET A 94 -15.19 7.80 9.13
C MET A 94 -15.55 8.47 10.49
N GLY A 95 -15.77 7.66 11.54
CA GLY A 95 -16.11 8.14 12.88
C GLY A 95 -17.54 8.71 13.01
N PRO A 96 -17.94 9.11 14.23
CA PRO A 96 -19.27 9.68 14.46
C PRO A 96 -19.43 11.02 13.75
N ASN A 97 -20.53 11.18 13.02
CA ASN A 97 -20.88 12.45 12.35
C ASN A 97 -20.97 13.60 13.36
N LYS A 98 -20.15 14.64 13.17
CA LYS A 98 -20.19 15.88 13.95
C LYS A 98 -21.11 16.95 13.32
N GLU A 99 -22.25 16.50 12.82
CA GLU A 99 -23.35 17.32 12.30
C GLU A 99 -24.60 16.93 13.10
N LYS A 100 -25.36 17.81 13.73
CA LYS A 100 -25.32 19.29 13.88
C LYS A 100 -26.12 19.57 15.18
N PRO A 101 -25.87 20.65 15.96
CA PRO A 101 -26.78 20.95 17.07
C PRO A 101 -28.21 21.11 16.53
N GLU A 102 -29.15 20.38 17.12
CA GLU A 102 -30.58 20.53 16.84
C GLU A 102 -30.98 21.98 17.18
N SER A 103 -31.76 22.60 16.29
CA SER A 103 -32.19 24.00 16.37
C SER A 103 -33.68 24.13 16.22
#